data_AF-A0A2J8P1R5-F1
#
_entry.id   AF-A0A2J8P1R5-F1
#
_cell.length_a   1.000
_cell.length_b   1.000
_cell.length_c   1.000
_cell.angle_alpha   90.00
_cell.angle_beta   90.00
_cell.angle_gamma   90.00
#
_symmetry.space_group_name_H-M   'P 1'
#
loop_
_entity.id
_entity.type
_entity.pdbx_description
1 polymer ?
#
loop_
_entity_poly.entity_id
_entity_poly.type
_entity_poly.pdbx_seq_one_letter_code
_entity_poly.pdbx_strand_id
1 'polypeptide(L)'
;IDTEGKNAVMRLCFLKARKNTAVTGGANLVSCGGSGYVRFWDTYKKQLLAEFLAHSGVGSIIMSTDKMNRYLTTGDLDGWLKIWNIEAKHWHIENCLFLPKRDTNLVESEIQKEISLFSKEESCLDPTEHSLLNKKNK
;
A
#
# COMPACT_ATOMS: atom_id res chain seq x y z
N ILE A 1 19.21 -9.39 -22.68
CA ILE A 1 18.28 -9.73 -21.58
C ILE A 1 17.05 -8.88 -21.83
N ASP A 2 15.94 -9.55 -22.12
CA ASP A 2 14.74 -8.94 -22.65
C ASP A 2 14.22 -7.81 -21.74
N THR A 3 14.13 -6.61 -22.30
CA THR A 3 13.63 -5.40 -21.65
C THR A 3 12.10 -5.29 -21.68
N GLU A 4 11.39 -6.24 -22.32
CA GLU A 4 9.94 -6.17 -22.55
C GLU A 4 9.08 -6.35 -21.28
N GLY A 5 9.59 -6.99 -20.23
CA GLY A 5 8.81 -7.29 -19.01
C GLY A 5 8.63 -6.15 -18.00
N LYS A 6 9.41 -5.06 -18.10
CA LYS A 6 9.43 -4.01 -17.05
C LYS A 6 8.08 -3.31 -16.89
N ASN A 7 7.32 -3.14 -17.96
CA ASN A 7 6.03 -2.44 -17.92
C ASN A 7 4.83 -3.40 -17.82
N ALA A 8 5.06 -4.71 -17.77
CA ALA A 8 3.99 -5.69 -17.66
C ALA A 8 3.16 -5.43 -16.40
N VAL A 9 1.85 -5.35 -16.57
CA VAL A 9 0.88 -5.26 -15.47
C VAL A 9 0.50 -6.68 -15.06
N MET A 10 0.86 -7.08 -13.84
CA MET A 10 0.64 -8.45 -13.34
C MET A 10 -0.54 -8.54 -12.39
N ARG A 11 -0.91 -7.42 -11.75
CA ARG A 11 -2.01 -7.32 -10.80
C ARG A 11 -2.75 -6.01 -10.97
N LEU A 12 -4.07 -6.07 -10.79
CA LEU A 12 -4.99 -4.94 -10.76
C LEU A 12 -5.81 -5.01 -9.47
N CYS A 13 -6.07 -3.85 -8.86
CA CYS A 13 -6.88 -3.74 -7.66
C CYS A 13 -7.80 -2.51 -7.77
N PHE A 14 -9.11 -2.74 -7.81
CA PHE A 14 -10.09 -1.65 -7.77
C PHE A 14 -10.28 -1.13 -6.35
N LEU A 15 -10.20 0.18 -6.18
CA LEU A 15 -10.41 0.86 -4.89
C LEU A 15 -11.91 1.07 -4.64
N LYS A 16 -12.62 -0.03 -4.37
CA LYS A 16 -14.09 -0.09 -4.30
C LYS A 16 -14.73 0.82 -3.24
N ALA A 17 -14.00 1.19 -2.19
CA ALA A 17 -14.51 2.12 -1.18
C ALA A 17 -14.58 3.57 -1.70
N ARG A 18 -13.85 3.91 -2.79
CA ARG A 18 -13.80 5.25 -3.38
C ARG A 18 -14.94 5.48 -4.38
N LYS A 19 -16.18 5.43 -3.87
CA LYS A 19 -17.43 5.40 -4.65
C LYS A 19 -17.71 6.65 -5.50
N ASN A 20 -17.11 7.80 -5.21
CA ASN A 20 -17.42 9.10 -5.85
C ASN A 20 -16.28 9.71 -6.67
N THR A 21 -15.27 8.92 -7.04
CA THR A 21 -14.09 9.39 -7.80
C THR A 21 -14.44 10.01 -9.15
N ALA A 22 -15.56 9.63 -9.78
CA ALA A 22 -16.05 10.29 -11.00
C ALA A 22 -16.36 11.79 -10.79
N VAL A 23 -16.84 12.16 -9.59
CA VAL A 23 -17.25 13.53 -9.25
C VAL A 23 -16.12 14.28 -8.54
N THR A 24 -15.49 13.64 -7.55
CA THR A 24 -14.45 14.26 -6.73
C THR A 24 -13.07 14.22 -7.38
N GLY A 25 -12.91 13.43 -8.45
CA GLY A 25 -11.61 13.03 -8.97
C GLY A 25 -10.87 12.08 -8.04
N GLY A 26 -9.81 11.47 -8.56
CA GLY A 26 -8.89 10.63 -7.78
C GLY A 26 -8.81 9.20 -8.32
N ALA A 27 -7.86 8.45 -7.77
CA ALA A 27 -7.60 7.10 -8.24
C ALA A 27 -8.69 6.14 -7.78
N ASN A 28 -9.14 5.28 -8.70
CA ASN A 28 -10.10 4.22 -8.44
C ASN A 28 -9.58 2.82 -8.85
N LEU A 29 -8.40 2.76 -9.48
CA LEU A 29 -7.71 1.54 -9.83
C LEU A 29 -6.22 1.67 -9.48
N VAL A 30 -5.65 0.61 -8.93
CA VAL A 30 -4.21 0.46 -8.72
C VAL A 30 -3.72 -0.71 -9.55
N SER A 31 -2.52 -0.61 -10.10
CA SER A 31 -1.84 -1.69 -10.81
C SER A 31 -0.41 -1.87 -10.32
N CYS A 32 0.12 -3.08 -10.36
CA CYS A 32 1.55 -3.34 -10.14
C CYS A 32 2.07 -4.46 -11.06
N GLY A 33 3.40 -4.59 -11.18
CA GLY A 33 4.00 -5.62 -12.04
C GLY A 33 5.53 -5.61 -12.13
N GLY A 34 6.06 -5.90 -13.32
CA GLY A 34 7.42 -6.42 -13.58
C GLY A 34 8.62 -5.48 -13.35
N SER A 35 8.44 -4.40 -12.61
CA SER A 35 9.51 -3.43 -12.31
C SER A 35 9.42 -2.87 -10.89
N GLY A 36 8.61 -3.49 -10.02
CA GLY A 36 8.39 -3.02 -8.66
C GLY A 36 7.61 -1.71 -8.53
N TYR A 37 7.08 -1.19 -9.64
CA TYR A 37 6.23 0.01 -9.64
C TYR A 37 4.79 -0.30 -9.24
N VAL A 38 4.21 0.65 -8.52
CA VAL A 38 2.78 0.76 -8.27
C VAL A 38 2.27 1.99 -9.00
N ARG A 39 1.14 1.85 -9.69
CA ARG A 39 0.52 2.92 -10.47
C ARG A 39 -0.95 3.09 -10.08
N PHE A 40 -1.37 4.34 -9.98
CA PHE A 40 -2.71 4.75 -9.60
C PHE A 40 -3.40 5.42 -10.78
N TRP A 41 -4.59 4.95 -11.09
CA TRP A 41 -5.34 5.34 -12.28
C TRP A 41 -6.70 5.90 -11.88
N ASP A 42 -7.11 6.93 -12.61
CA ASP A 42 -8.51 7.37 -12.69
C ASP A 42 -9.08 6.80 -13.98
N THR A 43 -9.89 5.75 -13.86
CA THR A 43 -10.46 5.07 -15.03
C THR A 43 -11.59 5.86 -15.69
N TYR A 44 -12.18 6.84 -14.99
CA TYR A 44 -13.19 7.71 -15.59
C TYR A 44 -12.53 8.72 -16.54
N LYS A 45 -11.44 9.34 -16.09
CA LYS A 45 -10.63 10.28 -16.89
C LYS A 45 -9.58 9.59 -17.77
N LYS A 46 -9.43 8.27 -17.65
CA LYS A 46 -8.47 7.42 -18.38
C LYS A 46 -7.03 7.91 -18.23
N GLN A 47 -6.67 8.33 -17.02
CA GLN A 47 -5.37 8.94 -16.76
C GLN A 47 -4.60 8.21 -15.67
N LEU A 48 -3.28 8.13 -15.86
CA LEU A 48 -2.34 7.83 -14.79
C LEU A 48 -2.25 9.08 -13.90
N LEU A 49 -2.66 8.94 -12.65
CA LEU A 49 -2.58 10.04 -11.68
C LEU A 49 -1.22 10.08 -11.00
N ALA A 50 -0.60 8.92 -10.85
CA ALA A 50 0.48 8.72 -9.92
C ALA A 50 1.19 7.40 -10.15
N GLU A 51 2.50 7.38 -9.95
CA GLU A 51 3.28 6.17 -9.87
C GLU A 51 4.44 6.32 -8.89
N PHE A 52 4.85 5.21 -8.28
CA PHE A 52 6.04 5.17 -7.45
C PHE A 52 6.69 3.78 -7.48
N LEU A 53 7.98 3.76 -7.20
CA LEU A 53 8.76 2.53 -7.06
C LEU A 53 8.58 1.98 -5.64
N ALA A 54 7.79 0.92 -5.49
CA ALA A 54 7.57 0.30 -4.18
C ALA A 54 8.78 -0.52 -3.75
N HIS A 55 9.31 -1.32 -4.67
CA HIS A 55 10.44 -2.22 -4.45
C HIS A 55 11.45 -2.08 -5.60
N SER A 56 12.73 -1.88 -5.28
CA SER A 56 13.78 -1.57 -6.27
C SER A 56 14.58 -2.82 -6.65
N GLY A 57 14.94 -2.93 -7.93
CA GLY A 57 15.83 -4.02 -8.40
C GLY A 57 15.17 -5.40 -8.43
N VAL A 58 13.86 -5.47 -8.17
CA VAL A 58 13.08 -6.70 -8.17
C VAL A 58 12.26 -6.84 -9.44
N GLY A 59 11.85 -8.08 -9.73
CA GLY A 59 10.96 -8.42 -10.84
C GLY A 59 9.50 -8.07 -10.54
N SER A 60 8.63 -9.08 -10.56
CA SER A 60 7.20 -8.88 -10.28
C SER A 60 6.94 -8.65 -8.80
N ILE A 61 6.05 -7.72 -8.49
CA ILE A 61 5.50 -7.53 -7.14
C ILE A 61 4.02 -7.90 -7.09
N ILE A 62 3.50 -8.14 -5.89
CA ILE A 62 2.07 -8.30 -5.61
C ILE A 62 1.57 -7.16 -4.72
N MET A 63 0.25 -6.97 -4.67
CA MET A 63 -0.35 -5.97 -3.80
C MET A 63 -1.74 -6.38 -3.31
N SER A 64 -2.15 -5.79 -2.18
CA SER A 64 -3.50 -5.87 -1.62
C SER A 64 -3.83 -4.57 -0.89
N THR A 65 -5.11 -4.33 -0.60
CA THR A 65 -5.58 -3.15 0.12
C THR A 65 -6.60 -3.56 1.18
N ASP A 66 -6.71 -2.77 2.23
CA ASP A 66 -7.74 -2.95 3.24
C ASP A 66 -9.14 -2.61 2.67
N LYS A 67 -10.19 -3.01 3.39
CA LYS A 67 -11.58 -2.82 2.94
C LYS A 67 -11.94 -1.34 2.74
N MET A 68 -11.31 -0.43 3.48
CA MET A 68 -11.58 1.01 3.42
C MET A 68 -10.69 1.74 2.41
N ASN A 69 -9.75 1.05 1.74
CA ASN A 69 -8.77 1.65 0.83
C ASN A 69 -7.94 2.79 1.47
N ARG A 70 -7.56 2.61 2.73
CA ARG A 70 -6.66 3.48 3.49
C ARG A 70 -5.21 3.03 3.40
N TYR A 71 -4.99 1.73 3.34
CA TYR A 71 -3.67 1.14 3.25
C TYR A 71 -3.52 0.26 2.01
N LEU A 72 -2.34 0.35 1.39
CA LEU A 72 -1.88 -0.56 0.36
C LEU A 72 -0.70 -1.35 0.91
N THR A 73 -0.75 -2.67 0.78
CA THR A 73 0.38 -3.55 1.10
C THR A 73 0.98 -4.07 -0.19
N THR A 74 2.30 -4.00 -0.33
CA THR A 74 3.05 -4.50 -1.49
C THR A 74 4.08 -5.52 -1.05
N GLY A 75 4.20 -6.64 -1.78
CA GLY A 75 5.19 -7.68 -1.51
C GLY A 75 6.07 -7.98 -2.72
N ASP A 76 7.36 -8.23 -2.48
CA ASP A 76 8.32 -8.64 -3.51
C ASP A 76 8.73 -10.13 -3.41
N LEU A 77 9.61 -10.55 -4.32
CA LEU A 77 10.12 -11.92 -4.40
C LEU A 77 11.15 -12.26 -3.30
N ASP A 78 11.70 -11.24 -2.66
CA ASP A 78 12.70 -11.38 -1.60
C ASP A 78 12.04 -11.55 -0.22
N GLY A 79 10.74 -11.30 -0.12
CA GLY A 79 9.96 -11.43 1.12
C GLY A 79 9.73 -10.11 1.84
N TRP A 80 10.09 -8.98 1.22
CA TRP A 80 9.82 -7.66 1.77
C TRP A 80 8.37 -7.27 1.54
N LEU A 81 7.71 -6.87 2.62
CA LEU A 81 6.41 -6.22 2.63
C LEU A 81 6.59 -4.74 2.95
N LYS A 82 5.83 -3.91 2.25
CA LYS A 82 5.73 -2.47 2.54
C LYS A 82 4.27 -2.09 2.65
N ILE A 83 3.96 -1.26 3.65
CA ILE A 83 2.63 -0.73 3.91
C ILE A 83 2.65 0.77 3.63
N TRP A 84 1.71 1.20 2.81
CA TRP A 84 1.59 2.57 2.32
C TRP A 84 0.26 3.14 2.77
N ASN A 85 0.27 4.33 3.36
CA ASN A 85 -0.95 5.11 3.53
C ASN A 85 -1.33 5.73 2.19
N ILE A 86 -2.54 5.44 1.74
CA ILE A 86 -3.08 5.90 0.46
C ILE A 86 -4.34 6.76 0.63
N GLU A 87 -4.75 7.07 1.86
CA GLU A 87 -5.94 7.88 2.16
C GLU A 87 -5.77 9.33 1.67
N ALA A 88 -4.56 9.88 1.86
CA ALA A 88 -4.18 11.21 1.38
C ALA A 88 -3.85 11.23 -0.13
N LYS A 89 -3.88 12.41 -0.75
CA LYS A 89 -3.41 12.61 -2.15
C LYS A 89 -1.95 12.22 -2.38
N HIS A 90 -1.17 12.08 -1.31
CA HIS A 90 0.23 11.69 -1.32
C HIS A 90 0.37 10.32 -0.65
N TRP A 91 1.11 9.42 -1.29
CA TRP A 91 1.48 8.13 -0.72
C TRP A 91 2.70 8.31 0.17
N HIS A 92 2.59 7.90 1.42
CA HIS A 92 3.70 7.82 2.35
C HIS A 92 3.86 6.38 2.82
N ILE A 93 5.12 5.95 2.94
CA ILE A 93 5.42 4.64 3.50
C ILE A 93 5.25 4.75 5.01
N GLU A 94 4.36 3.92 5.56
CA GLU A 94 4.14 3.87 7.00
C GLU A 94 5.13 2.87 7.61
N ASN A 95 5.29 1.69 6.98
CA ASN A 95 6.10 0.61 7.52
C ASN A 95 6.74 -0.25 6.42
N CYS A 96 7.96 -0.73 6.69
CA CYS A 96 8.66 -1.76 5.91
C CYS A 96 8.90 -2.96 6.82
N LEU A 97 8.50 -4.14 6.37
CA LEU A 97 8.69 -5.40 7.09
C LEU A 97 9.39 -6.40 6.18
N PHE A 98 10.41 -7.08 6.68
CA PHE A 98 10.97 -8.25 6.03
C PHE A 98 10.34 -9.47 6.67
N LEU A 99 9.57 -10.24 5.91
CA LEU A 99 9.22 -11.56 6.37
C LEU A 99 10.37 -12.49 5.99
N PRO A 100 11.11 -13.07 6.96
CA PRO A 100 12.15 -14.02 6.63
C PRO A 100 11.58 -15.10 5.73
N LYS A 101 12.31 -15.45 4.67
CA LYS A 101 12.00 -16.61 3.83
C LYS A 101 11.71 -17.76 4.77
N ARG A 102 10.55 -18.39 4.57
CA ARG A 102 10.00 -19.48 5.38
C ARG A 102 11.10 -20.48 5.70
N ASP A 103 11.75 -20.28 6.84
CA ASP A 103 12.67 -21.25 7.38
C ASP A 103 11.75 -22.31 7.97
N THR A 104 11.76 -23.52 7.43
CA THR A 104 10.85 -24.59 7.85
C THR A 104 11.03 -25.00 9.32
N ASN A 105 11.97 -24.35 10.01
CA ASN A 105 12.31 -24.53 11.42
C ASN A 105 11.93 -23.34 12.31
N LEU A 106 11.41 -22.22 11.76
CA LEU A 106 10.92 -21.08 12.55
C LEU A 106 9.49 -21.36 13.04
N VAL A 107 9.32 -21.34 14.35
CA VAL A 107 8.06 -21.66 15.03
C VAL A 107 7.02 -20.58 14.72
N GLU A 108 5.77 -21.00 14.45
CA GLU A 108 4.62 -20.10 14.15
C GLU A 108 4.45 -18.95 15.17
N SER A 109 4.99 -19.10 16.39
CA SER A 109 4.98 -18.09 17.45
C SER A 109 5.68 -16.78 17.10
N GLU A 110 6.76 -16.80 16.30
CA GLU A 110 7.50 -15.57 15.97
C GLU A 110 6.73 -14.71 14.96
N ILE A 111 6.11 -15.35 13.95
CA ILE A 111 5.25 -14.66 12.97
C ILE A 111 4.01 -14.06 13.68
N GLN A 112 3.42 -14.79 14.63
CA GLN A 112 2.29 -14.30 15.41
C GLN A 112 2.67 -13.12 16.33
N LYS A 113 3.91 -13.05 16.84
CA LYS A 113 4.39 -11.89 17.61
C LYS A 113 4.50 -10.64 16.74
N GLU A 114 5.04 -10.75 15.54
CA GLU A 114 5.17 -9.60 14.62
C GLU A 114 3.79 -9.09 14.17
N ILE A 115 2.87 -9.99 13.84
CA ILE A 115 1.47 -9.63 13.53
C ILE A 115 0.77 -9.03 14.76
N SER A 116 0.99 -9.55 15.96
CA SER A 116 0.44 -8.98 17.19
C SER A 116 1.01 -7.60 17.52
N LEU A 117 2.26 -7.32 17.14
CA LEU A 117 2.88 -6.00 17.34
C LEU A 117 2.14 -4.95 16.50
N PHE A 118 1.75 -5.31 15.29
CA PHE A 118 0.95 -4.48 14.38
C PHE A 118 -0.43 -4.12 14.99
N SER A 119 -1.11 -5.07 15.64
CA SER A 119 -2.38 -4.79 16.32
C SER A 119 -2.22 -3.96 17.60
N LYS A 120 -1.04 -3.95 18.24
CA LYS A 120 -0.79 -3.18 19.45
C LYS A 120 -0.46 -1.71 19.15
N GLU A 121 0.27 -1.43 18.08
CA GLU A 121 0.57 -0.06 17.67
C GLU A 121 -0.70 0.72 17.26
N GLU A 122 -1.71 0.04 16.69
CA GLU A 122 -3.03 0.63 16.44
C GLU A 122 -3.78 1.03 17.73
N SER A 123 -3.48 0.40 18.87
CA SER A 123 -4.11 0.70 20.17
C SER A 123 -3.43 1.83 20.96
N CYS A 124 -2.24 2.26 20.53
CA CYS A 124 -1.45 3.30 21.20
C CYS A 124 -1.64 4.69 20.58
N LEU A 125 -2.49 4.86 19.57
CA LEU A 125 -2.91 6.17 19.11
C LEU A 125 -3.88 6.79 20.13
N ASP A 126 -3.35 7.68 20.95
CA ASP A 126 -4.07 8.45 21.98
C ASP A 126 -5.30 9.15 21.37
N PRO A 127 -6.53 8.94 21.90
CA PRO A 127 -7.74 9.65 21.45
C PRO A 127 -7.69 11.17 21.64
N THR A 128 -6.66 11.73 22.29
CA THR A 128 -6.65 13.12 22.75
C THR A 128 -6.11 14.13 21.72
N GLU A 129 -5.51 13.70 20.61
CA GLU A 129 -5.06 14.60 19.51
C GLU A 129 -6.21 15.16 18.64
N HIS A 130 -7.47 14.85 18.93
CA HIS A 130 -8.63 15.44 18.25
C HIS A 130 -9.11 16.79 18.84
N SER A 131 -8.41 17.36 19.84
CA SER A 131 -8.87 18.55 20.59
C SER A 131 -8.21 19.88 20.21
N LEU A 132 -7.15 19.93 19.39
CA LEU A 132 -6.39 21.18 19.16
C LEU A 132 -6.32 21.59 17.70
N LEU A 133 -7.46 21.77 17.03
CA LEU A 133 -7.51 22.57 15.79
C LEU A 133 -8.81 23.38 15.59
N ASN A 134 -9.62 23.53 16.65
CA ASN A 134 -10.88 24.27 16.57
C ASN A 134 -10.96 25.46 17.55
N LYS A 135 -9.87 26.24 17.68
CA LYS A 135 -9.89 27.54 18.38
C LYS A 135 -8.71 28.45 17.96
N LYS A 136 -8.79 29.00 16.74
CA LYS A 136 -8.28 30.33 16.40
C LYS A 136 -8.86 30.75 15.04
N ASN A 137 -10.10 31.21 15.09
CA ASN A 137 -10.72 32.09 14.10
C ASN A 137 -11.91 32.76 14.80
N LYS A 138 -11.60 33.74 15.64
CA LYS A 138 -12.47 34.88 15.93
C LYS A 138 -11.59 36.07 16.26
#